data_AF-A0A919LLU0-F1
#
_entry.id   AF-A0A919LLU0-F1
#
_cell.length_a   1.000
_cell.length_b   1.000
_cell.length_c   1.000
_cell.angle_alpha   90.00
_cell.angle_beta   90.00
_cell.angle_gamma   90.00
#
_symmetry.space_group_name_H-M   'P 1'
#
loop_
_entity.id
_entity.type
_entity.pdbx_description
1 polymer ?
#
loop_
_entity_poly.entity_id
_entity_poly.type
_entity_poly.pdbx_seq_one_letter_code
_entity_poly.pdbx_strand_id
1 'polypeptide(L)'
;MRRSRSRSGWPAPRAGQLAGGSYTLPSNTPGFRFHAELTGRWQEVPAARLHHDPRATATHHALETARAAARLYSLGEHRAAQAHINTRLGAGADLDGAPVRLLWAEAALTVTTEDLAAATALERRLHEETLNEQRHRRRHQEAEELHQALAATPTLTLAYWLTHHPEATGSDTIDAVNRLAQQITDHAPDNAWVQTARLLQTFAKGLNAGQRANLVESLAQIVTRYDQPLMAEDLRAIDTSPVSLNGHVAHGPPESGPPGR
;
A
#
# COMPACT_ATOMS: atom_id res chain seq x y z
N MET A 1 -60.59 36.40 57.89
CA MET A 1 -59.94 36.65 56.58
C MET A 1 -58.52 36.07 56.61
N ARG A 2 -58.28 35.00 55.84
CA ARG A 2 -57.01 34.26 55.79
C ARG A 2 -55.96 35.05 54.98
N ARG A 3 -54.80 35.34 55.59
CA ARG A 3 -53.60 35.85 54.91
C ARG A 3 -53.04 34.76 54.00
N SER A 4 -53.11 34.94 52.68
CA SER A 4 -52.37 34.13 51.71
C SER A 4 -50.89 34.51 51.78
N ARG A 5 -50.11 33.72 52.51
CA ARG A 5 -48.64 33.73 52.37
C ARG A 5 -48.30 33.01 51.07
N SER A 6 -48.05 33.75 49.98
CA SER A 6 -47.40 33.18 48.81
C SER A 6 -45.94 32.88 49.16
N ARG A 7 -45.69 31.65 49.61
CA ARG A 7 -44.35 31.06 49.65
C ARG A 7 -44.10 30.35 48.32
N SER A 8 -43.35 30.97 47.43
CA SER A 8 -42.50 30.28 46.43
C SER A 8 -41.72 31.30 45.60
N GLY A 9 -40.96 32.18 46.28
CA GLY A 9 -40.02 33.07 45.62
C GLY A 9 -38.77 32.29 45.21
N TRP A 10 -38.83 31.63 44.06
CA TRP A 10 -37.61 31.14 43.40
C TRP A 10 -36.67 32.32 43.15
N PRO A 11 -35.36 32.21 43.43
CA PRO A 11 -34.41 33.26 43.05
C PRO A 11 -34.50 33.51 41.54
N ALA A 12 -34.40 34.79 41.14
CA ALA A 12 -34.47 35.16 39.74
C ALA A 12 -33.37 34.43 38.94
N PRO A 13 -33.71 33.78 37.81
CA PRO A 13 -32.73 33.03 37.02
C PRO A 13 -31.63 33.97 36.52
N ARG A 14 -30.36 33.61 36.74
CA ARG A 14 -29.21 34.34 36.19
C ARG A 14 -29.09 34.04 34.70
N ALA A 15 -28.65 35.02 33.92
CA ALA A 15 -28.31 34.82 32.51
C ALA A 15 -27.02 35.56 32.19
N GLY A 16 -26.29 35.08 31.19
CA GLY A 16 -25.00 35.66 30.84
C GLY A 16 -24.52 35.29 29.45
N GLN A 17 -23.40 35.89 29.07
CA GLN A 17 -22.70 35.59 27.82
C GLN A 17 -21.52 34.64 28.09
N LEU A 18 -21.23 33.78 27.11
CA LEU A 18 -19.95 33.12 26.97
C LEU A 18 -19.07 34.12 26.21
N ALA A 19 -18.20 34.85 26.91
CA ALA A 19 -17.35 35.85 26.27
C ALA A 19 -15.98 35.25 25.91
N GLY A 20 -15.72 35.12 24.61
CA GLY A 20 -14.43 35.28 23.92
C GLY A 20 -13.23 34.51 24.44
N GLY A 21 -13.44 33.33 25.04
CA GLY A 21 -12.32 32.48 25.46
C GLY A 21 -11.62 31.90 24.23
N SER A 22 -10.29 32.02 24.18
CA SER A 22 -9.47 31.30 23.21
C SER A 22 -9.16 29.90 23.76
N TYR A 23 -9.50 28.88 22.98
CA TYR A 23 -9.33 27.48 23.33
C TYR A 23 -8.62 26.73 22.21
N THR A 24 -8.04 25.59 22.55
CA THR A 24 -7.51 24.66 21.55
C THR A 24 -8.41 23.44 21.46
N LEU A 25 -8.79 23.06 20.24
CA LEU A 25 -9.58 21.87 19.97
C LEU A 25 -8.72 20.84 19.24
N PRO A 26 -8.86 19.55 19.57
CA PRO A 26 -8.15 18.48 18.85
C PRO A 26 -8.65 18.38 17.40
N SER A 27 -7.74 18.12 16.46
CA SER A 27 -8.08 17.66 15.12
C SER A 27 -7.89 16.15 14.99
N ASN A 28 -8.31 15.57 13.86
CA ASN A 28 -8.03 14.18 13.52
C ASN A 28 -6.58 13.97 13.06
N THR A 29 -5.91 15.03 12.60
CA THR A 29 -4.51 14.96 12.17
C THR A 29 -3.60 14.90 13.41
N PRO A 30 -2.82 13.82 13.63
CA PRO A 30 -2.02 13.67 14.83
C PRO A 30 -1.03 14.82 15.04
N GLY A 31 -1.00 15.36 16.27
CA GLY A 31 -0.10 16.45 16.65
C GLY A 31 -0.59 17.87 16.33
N PHE A 32 -1.67 18.02 15.55
CA PHE A 32 -2.22 19.33 15.20
C PHE A 32 -3.51 19.64 15.97
N ARG A 33 -3.83 20.93 16.10
CA ARG A 33 -4.99 21.44 16.85
C ARG A 33 -5.60 22.66 16.16
N PHE A 34 -6.90 22.84 16.32
CA PHE A 34 -7.58 24.08 15.92
C PHE A 34 -7.50 25.10 17.04
N HIS A 35 -7.38 26.38 16.69
CA HIS A 35 -7.65 27.47 17.61
C HIS A 35 -9.13 27.83 17.51
N ALA A 36 -9.80 27.96 18.64
CA ALA A 36 -11.23 28.21 18.69
C ALA A 36 -11.54 29.39 19.60
N GLU A 37 -12.33 30.32 19.09
CA GLU A 37 -12.94 31.39 19.89
C GLU A 37 -14.41 31.08 20.11
N LEU A 38 -14.81 30.95 21.37
CA LEU A 38 -16.18 30.60 21.72
C LEU A 38 -16.96 31.85 22.15
N THR A 39 -18.11 32.06 21.54
CA THR A 39 -19.10 33.05 21.96
C THR A 39 -20.46 32.39 22.17
N GLY A 40 -21.34 32.99 22.97
CA GLY A 40 -22.63 32.35 23.27
C GLY A 40 -23.45 33.04 24.34
N ARG A 41 -24.63 32.48 24.63
CA ARG A 41 -25.51 32.91 25.71
C ARG A 41 -26.06 31.72 26.49
N TRP A 42 -26.19 31.90 27.79
CA TRP A 42 -26.74 30.91 28.70
C TRP A 42 -27.73 31.55 29.67
N GLN A 43 -28.61 30.72 30.23
CA GLN A 43 -29.54 31.11 31.29
C GLN A 43 -29.63 29.98 32.32
N GLU A 44 -29.85 30.32 33.58
CA GLU A 44 -30.25 29.36 34.60
C GLU A 44 -31.74 29.02 34.46
N VAL A 45 -32.05 27.75 34.70
CA VAL A 45 -33.42 27.25 34.76
C VAL A 45 -33.86 27.25 36.22
N PRO A 46 -35.11 27.64 36.55
CA PRO A 46 -35.60 27.57 37.92
C PRO A 46 -35.46 26.16 38.52
N ALA A 47 -34.69 26.01 39.59
CA ALA A 47 -34.44 24.71 40.22
C ALA A 47 -34.15 24.82 41.72
N ALA A 48 -34.47 23.76 42.47
CA ALA A 48 -34.32 23.65 43.95
C ALA A 48 -32.91 23.96 44.46
N ARG A 49 -31.90 23.70 43.63
CA ARG A 49 -30.49 23.97 43.90
C ARG A 49 -29.94 24.76 42.72
N LEU A 50 -29.38 25.93 43.00
CA LEU A 50 -28.67 26.72 41.99
C LEU A 50 -27.26 26.16 41.79
N HIS A 51 -26.73 26.28 40.56
CA HIS A 51 -25.32 25.98 40.31
C HIS A 51 -24.45 27.11 40.87
N HIS A 52 -23.27 26.81 41.43
CA HIS A 52 -22.41 27.87 41.96
C HIS A 52 -21.93 28.82 40.83
N ASP A 53 -21.40 28.22 39.76
CA ASP A 53 -20.95 28.92 38.55
C ASP A 53 -21.66 28.36 37.29
N PRO A 54 -22.83 28.90 36.91
CA PRO A 54 -23.56 28.43 35.73
C PRO A 54 -22.84 28.73 34.41
N ARG A 55 -22.00 29.77 34.37
CA ARG A 55 -21.22 30.13 33.18
C ARG A 55 -20.17 29.07 32.89
N ALA A 56 -19.46 28.58 33.92
CA ALA A 56 -18.47 27.52 33.75
C ALA A 56 -19.11 26.24 33.19
N THR A 57 -20.30 25.87 33.66
CA THR A 57 -21.03 24.69 33.16
C THR A 57 -21.43 24.84 31.70
N ALA A 58 -22.00 26.00 31.33
CA ALA A 58 -22.35 26.28 29.93
C ALA A 58 -21.12 26.29 29.01
N THR A 59 -20.01 26.87 29.48
CA THR A 59 -18.74 26.87 28.75
C THR A 59 -18.20 25.46 28.57
N HIS A 60 -18.24 24.64 29.62
CA HIS A 60 -17.77 23.25 29.58
C HIS A 60 -18.57 22.42 28.59
N HIS A 61 -19.90 22.48 28.63
CA HIS A 61 -20.76 21.77 27.68
C HIS A 61 -20.50 22.18 26.23
N ALA A 62 -20.36 23.48 25.97
CA ALA A 62 -20.06 23.98 24.64
C ALA A 62 -18.68 23.49 24.14
N LEU A 63 -17.67 23.48 25.01
CA LEU A 63 -16.34 22.96 24.68
C LEU A 63 -16.32 21.46 24.44
N GLU A 64 -17.02 20.66 25.25
CA GLU A 64 -17.10 19.21 25.03
C GLU A 64 -17.80 18.89 23.70
N THR A 65 -18.89 19.59 23.40
CA THR A 65 -19.57 19.47 22.10
C THR A 65 -18.64 19.85 20.95
N ALA A 66 -17.92 20.96 21.08
CA ALA A 66 -16.97 21.41 20.07
C ALA A 66 -15.79 20.43 19.89
N ARG A 67 -15.24 19.90 20.98
CA ARG A 67 -14.16 18.89 20.96
C ARG A 67 -14.61 17.61 20.27
N ALA A 68 -15.80 17.11 20.61
CA ALA A 68 -16.33 15.89 20.02
C ALA A 68 -16.52 16.02 18.50
N ALA A 69 -17.00 17.17 18.02
CA ALA A 69 -17.15 17.43 16.60
C ALA A 69 -15.80 17.67 15.90
N ALA A 70 -14.89 18.46 16.49
CA ALA A 70 -13.61 18.80 15.88
C ALA A 70 -12.70 17.59 15.63
N ARG A 71 -12.74 16.57 16.49
CA ARG A 71 -11.97 15.31 16.34
C ARG A 71 -12.25 14.55 15.05
N LEU A 72 -13.38 14.81 14.39
CA LEU A 72 -13.77 14.10 13.17
C LEU A 72 -13.11 14.67 11.91
N TYR A 73 -12.50 15.86 12.00
CA TYR A 73 -12.04 16.61 10.84
C TYR A 73 -10.52 16.79 10.86
N SER A 74 -9.91 16.78 9.67
CA SER A 74 -8.52 17.17 9.48
C SER A 74 -8.36 18.69 9.58
N LEU A 75 -7.11 19.15 9.77
CA LEU A 75 -6.83 20.59 9.87
C LEU A 75 -7.26 21.36 8.60
N GLY A 76 -7.16 20.71 7.42
CA GLY A 76 -7.57 21.27 6.14
C GLY A 76 -9.07 21.56 6.07
N GLU A 77 -9.88 20.81 6.80
CA GLU A 77 -11.35 20.89 6.79
C GLU A 77 -11.91 21.82 7.88
N HIS A 78 -11.12 22.75 8.41
CA HIS A 78 -11.51 23.67 9.49
C HIS A 78 -12.87 24.36 9.28
N ARG A 79 -13.23 24.73 8.03
CA ARG A 79 -14.54 25.33 7.72
C ARG A 79 -15.70 24.35 7.92
N ALA A 80 -15.52 23.09 7.53
CA ALA A 80 -16.52 22.04 7.73
C ALA A 80 -16.65 21.69 9.22
N ALA A 81 -15.53 21.62 9.93
CA ALA A 81 -15.50 21.44 11.38
C ALA A 81 -16.28 22.57 12.09
N GLN A 82 -16.01 23.83 11.72
CA GLN A 82 -16.71 25.00 12.27
C GLN A 82 -18.22 24.93 12.00
N ALA A 83 -18.62 24.62 10.75
CA ALA A 83 -20.03 24.50 10.41
C ALA A 83 -20.72 23.39 11.23
N HIS A 84 -20.08 22.24 11.43
CA HIS A 84 -20.63 21.16 12.23
C HIS A 84 -20.76 21.55 13.71
N ILE A 85 -19.73 22.18 14.29
CA ILE A 85 -19.78 22.68 15.67
C ILE A 85 -20.94 23.67 15.84
N ASN A 86 -21.04 24.66 14.95
CA ASN A 86 -22.08 25.69 15.03
C ASN A 86 -23.48 25.13 14.76
N THR A 87 -23.61 24.06 13.96
CA THR A 87 -24.89 23.35 13.81
C THR A 87 -25.34 22.73 15.13
N ARG A 88 -24.42 22.16 15.91
CA ARG A 88 -24.74 21.55 17.21
C ARG A 88 -24.96 22.59 18.32
N LEU A 89 -24.18 23.67 18.32
CA LEU A 89 -24.24 24.71 19.34
C LEU A 89 -25.29 25.79 19.06
N GLY A 90 -25.79 25.88 17.82
CA GLY A 90 -26.82 26.85 17.43
C GLY A 90 -28.22 26.52 17.95
N ALA A 91 -28.44 25.29 18.41
CA ALA A 91 -29.68 24.89 19.07
C ALA A 91 -29.55 25.04 20.60
N GLY A 92 -30.57 25.63 21.22
CA GLY A 92 -30.62 25.73 22.68
C GLY A 92 -30.81 24.37 23.33
N ALA A 93 -30.00 24.06 24.34
CA ALA A 93 -29.99 22.78 25.04
C ALA A 93 -30.01 22.98 26.56
N ASP A 94 -30.86 22.23 27.25
CA ASP A 94 -30.82 22.12 28.71
C ASP A 94 -29.66 21.19 29.10
N LEU A 95 -28.86 21.60 30.09
CA LEU A 95 -27.63 20.87 30.46
C LEU A 95 -27.94 19.80 31.49
N ASP A 96 -27.62 18.54 31.17
CA ASP A 96 -27.83 17.43 32.09
C ASP A 96 -27.05 17.62 33.40
N GLY A 97 -27.73 17.41 34.52
CA GLY A 97 -27.12 17.50 35.86
C GLY A 97 -26.90 18.92 36.38
N ALA A 98 -27.27 19.97 35.65
CA ALA A 98 -27.20 21.35 36.12
C ALA A 98 -28.46 22.14 35.75
N PRO A 99 -28.91 23.08 36.61
CA PRO A 99 -30.06 23.95 36.33
C PRO A 99 -29.67 25.08 35.36
N VAL A 100 -29.05 24.75 34.23
CA VAL A 100 -28.51 25.71 33.26
C VAL A 100 -28.95 25.27 31.88
N ARG A 101 -29.35 26.23 31.06
CA ARG A 101 -29.66 26.07 29.64
C ARG A 101 -28.68 26.90 28.82
N LEU A 102 -28.05 26.25 27.85
CA LEU A 102 -27.35 26.94 26.77
C LEU A 102 -28.39 27.41 25.77
N LEU A 103 -28.44 28.72 25.47
CA LEU A 103 -29.39 29.25 24.48
C LEU A 103 -28.86 29.08 23.07
N TRP A 104 -27.59 29.43 22.89
CA TRP A 104 -26.81 29.22 21.69
C TRP A 104 -25.33 29.41 22.04
N ALA A 105 -24.47 28.79 21.25
CA ALA A 105 -23.06 29.12 21.20
C ALA A 105 -22.55 29.03 19.75
N GLU A 106 -21.47 29.73 19.50
CA GLU A 106 -20.77 29.76 18.22
C GLU A 106 -19.27 29.62 18.49
N ALA A 107 -18.61 28.78 17.71
CA ALA A 107 -17.17 28.67 17.68
C ALA A 107 -16.66 29.23 16.36
N ALA A 108 -15.70 30.16 16.42
CA ALA A 108 -14.89 30.55 15.27
C ALA A 108 -13.60 29.76 15.31
N LEU A 109 -13.31 28.97 14.27
CA LEU A 109 -12.08 28.20 14.16
C LEU A 109 -11.05 28.95 13.32
N THR A 110 -9.86 29.10 13.86
CA THR A 110 -8.70 29.63 13.15
C THR A 110 -7.58 28.59 13.12
N VAL A 111 -6.87 28.58 12.00
CA VAL A 111 -5.72 27.70 11.76
C VAL A 111 -4.64 28.57 11.14
N THR A 112 -3.39 28.40 11.59
CA THR A 112 -2.27 29.11 10.97
C THR A 112 -1.97 28.49 9.60
N THR A 113 -1.53 29.30 8.64
CA THR A 113 -1.16 28.79 7.32
C THR A 113 0.01 27.80 7.39
N GLU A 114 0.88 27.95 8.38
CA GLU A 114 2.00 27.06 8.65
C GLU A 114 1.53 25.69 9.13
N ASP A 115 0.63 25.64 10.12
CA ASP A 115 0.08 24.38 10.62
C ASP A 115 -0.72 23.64 9.54
N LEU A 116 -1.47 24.38 8.72
CA LEU A 116 -2.22 23.80 7.60
C LEU A 116 -1.30 23.18 6.55
N ALA A 117 -0.19 23.87 6.21
CA ALA A 117 0.80 23.34 5.29
C ALA A 117 1.50 22.10 5.85
N ALA A 118 1.89 22.12 7.13
CA ALA A 118 2.53 21.00 7.81
C ALA A 118 1.61 19.78 7.93
N ALA A 119 0.33 19.98 8.28
CA ALA A 119 -0.68 18.92 8.33
C ALA A 119 -0.89 18.29 6.94
N THR A 120 -1.02 19.11 5.89
CA THR A 120 -1.18 18.63 4.51
C THR A 120 0.04 17.85 4.02
N ALA A 121 1.24 18.31 4.36
CA ALA A 121 2.48 17.61 4.01
C ALA A 121 2.58 16.25 4.71
N LEU A 122 2.17 16.17 5.99
CA LEU A 122 2.12 14.91 6.73
C LEU A 122 1.12 13.93 6.11
N GLU A 123 -0.10 14.37 5.80
CA GLU A 123 -1.12 13.53 5.17
C GLU A 123 -0.65 12.99 3.82
N ARG A 124 -0.01 13.84 3.00
CA ARG A 124 0.59 13.43 1.74
C ARG A 124 1.68 12.38 1.93
N ARG A 125 2.57 12.58 2.90
CA ARG A 125 3.63 11.63 3.20
C ARG A 125 3.08 10.26 3.62
N LEU A 126 2.11 10.24 4.53
CA LEU A 126 1.47 8.99 4.98
C LEU A 126 0.77 8.26 3.82
N HIS A 127 0.15 9.03 2.91
CA HIS A 127 -0.45 8.47 1.71
C HIS A 127 0.59 7.85 0.77
N GLU A 128 1.70 8.55 0.52
CA GLU A 128 2.81 8.05 -0.31
C GLU A 128 3.47 6.80 0.30
N GLU A 129 3.67 6.78 1.62
CA GLU A 129 4.17 5.60 2.35
C GLU A 129 3.22 4.40 2.18
N THR A 130 1.91 4.62 2.36
CA THR A 130 0.90 3.56 2.17
C THR A 130 0.90 3.02 0.75
N LEU A 131 0.98 3.89 -0.27
CA LEU A 131 1.06 3.47 -1.67
C LEU A 131 2.35 2.69 -1.96
N ASN A 132 3.48 3.10 -1.40
CA ASN A 132 4.74 2.40 -1.55
C ASN A 132 4.68 1.02 -0.91
N GLU A 133 4.15 0.89 0.30
CA GLU A 133 3.95 -0.41 0.95
C GLU A 133 3.08 -1.35 0.11
N GLN A 134 1.98 -0.85 -0.45
CA GLN A 134 1.13 -1.64 -1.34
C GLN A 134 1.90 -2.11 -2.59
N ARG A 135 2.70 -1.23 -3.20
CA ARG A 135 3.56 -1.59 -4.35
C ARG A 135 4.62 -2.61 -3.97
N HIS A 136 5.20 -2.53 -2.78
CA HIS A 136 6.16 -3.51 -2.28
C HIS A 136 5.51 -4.87 -2.05
N ARG A 137 4.35 -4.91 -1.40
CA ARG A 137 3.59 -6.16 -1.19
C ARG A 137 3.21 -6.81 -2.52
N ARG A 138 2.73 -6.03 -3.48
CA ARG A 138 2.40 -6.53 -4.83
C ARG A 138 3.61 -7.11 -5.54
N ARG A 139 4.76 -6.42 -5.54
CA ARG A 139 6.00 -6.93 -6.13
C ARG A 139 6.48 -8.24 -5.47
N HIS A 140 6.33 -8.35 -4.15
CA HIS A 140 6.67 -9.58 -3.44
C HIS A 140 5.71 -10.72 -3.79
N GLN A 141 4.41 -10.46 -3.88
CA GLN A 141 3.42 -11.46 -4.31
C GLN A 141 3.69 -11.94 -5.74
N GLU A 142 3.94 -11.01 -6.68
CA GLU A 142 4.28 -11.34 -8.06
C GLU A 142 5.57 -12.18 -8.13
N ALA A 143 6.58 -11.86 -7.33
CA ALA A 143 7.82 -12.63 -7.27
C ALA A 143 7.62 -14.03 -6.68
N GLU A 144 6.78 -14.17 -5.65
CA GLU A 144 6.46 -15.45 -5.01
C GLU A 144 5.63 -16.34 -5.95
N GLU A 145 4.63 -15.77 -6.62
CA GLU A 145 3.84 -16.47 -7.65
C GLU A 145 4.73 -16.95 -8.80
N LEU A 146 5.66 -16.09 -9.26
CA LEU A 146 6.64 -16.46 -10.28
C LEU A 146 7.58 -17.58 -9.78
N HIS A 147 8.05 -17.51 -8.53
CA HIS A 147 8.86 -18.57 -7.93
C HIS A 147 8.09 -19.89 -7.88
N GLN A 148 6.81 -19.88 -7.46
CA GLN A 148 5.97 -21.07 -7.40
C GLN A 148 5.67 -21.63 -8.78
N ALA A 149 5.40 -20.78 -9.78
CA ALA A 149 5.21 -21.20 -11.17
C ALA A 149 6.50 -21.81 -11.76
N LEU A 150 7.65 -21.18 -11.49
CA LEU A 150 8.98 -21.68 -11.85
C LEU A 150 9.28 -23.02 -11.21
N ALA A 151 8.96 -23.18 -9.92
CA ALA A 151 9.16 -24.42 -9.19
C ALA A 151 8.23 -25.55 -9.68
N ALA A 152 6.99 -25.21 -10.06
CA ALA A 152 5.99 -26.17 -10.53
C ALA A 152 6.24 -26.63 -11.98
N THR A 153 6.73 -25.75 -12.86
CA THR A 153 6.95 -26.10 -14.27
C THR A 153 8.20 -25.47 -14.88
N PRO A 154 9.41 -25.86 -14.43
CA PRO A 154 10.66 -25.19 -14.82
C PRO A 154 10.93 -25.25 -16.33
N THR A 155 10.52 -26.33 -16.99
CA THR A 155 10.67 -26.53 -18.44
C THR A 155 9.82 -25.55 -19.25
N LEU A 156 8.62 -25.21 -18.77
CA LEU A 156 7.72 -24.26 -19.43
C LEU A 156 8.19 -22.82 -19.25
N THR A 157 8.84 -22.49 -18.12
CA THR A 157 9.38 -21.16 -17.91
C THR A 157 10.70 -20.93 -18.64
N LEU A 158 11.56 -21.95 -18.73
CA LEU A 158 12.72 -21.91 -19.63
C LEU A 158 12.29 -21.77 -21.08
N ALA A 159 11.25 -22.50 -21.50
CA ALA A 159 10.65 -22.32 -22.82
C ALA A 159 10.12 -20.90 -23.01
N TYR A 160 9.29 -20.40 -22.09
CA TYR A 160 8.72 -19.04 -22.14
C TYR A 160 9.79 -17.93 -22.20
N TRP A 161 10.82 -18.02 -21.36
CA TRP A 161 11.91 -17.03 -21.32
C TRP A 161 12.75 -17.06 -22.61
N LEU A 162 13.05 -18.25 -23.15
CA LEU A 162 13.74 -18.41 -24.44
C LEU A 162 12.88 -17.91 -25.62
N THR A 163 11.55 -18.07 -25.54
CA THR A 163 10.61 -17.55 -26.56
C THR A 163 10.53 -16.02 -26.54
N HIS A 164 10.64 -15.38 -25.37
CA HIS A 164 10.54 -13.93 -25.22
C HIS A 164 11.88 -13.17 -25.30
N HIS A 165 13.01 -13.87 -25.31
CA HIS A 165 14.36 -13.30 -25.48
C HIS A 165 15.21 -14.11 -26.49
N PRO A 166 14.85 -14.11 -27.79
CA PRO A 166 15.51 -14.91 -28.82
C PRO A 166 16.97 -14.50 -29.06
N GLU A 167 17.35 -13.26 -28.76
CA GLU A 167 18.73 -12.74 -28.77
C GLU A 167 19.66 -13.40 -27.74
N ALA A 168 19.13 -14.15 -26.78
CA ALA A 168 19.90 -14.85 -25.76
C ALA A 168 20.25 -16.30 -26.15
N THR A 169 20.26 -16.68 -27.43
CA THR A 169 20.49 -18.08 -27.87
C THR A 169 21.96 -18.51 -27.99
N GLY A 170 22.91 -17.68 -27.53
CA GLY A 170 24.33 -18.04 -27.49
C GLY A 170 24.67 -19.14 -26.47
N SER A 171 25.75 -19.89 -26.72
CA SER A 171 26.34 -20.88 -25.80
C SER A 171 26.46 -20.38 -24.36
N ASP A 172 26.74 -19.08 -24.20
CA ASP A 172 26.89 -18.42 -22.90
C ASP A 172 25.58 -18.42 -22.07
N THR A 173 24.43 -18.47 -22.71
CA THR A 173 23.12 -18.46 -22.04
C THR A 173 22.72 -19.85 -21.56
N ILE A 174 23.07 -20.90 -22.29
CA ILE A 174 22.91 -22.29 -21.81
C ILE A 174 23.79 -22.49 -20.57
N ASP A 175 24.99 -21.91 -20.56
CA ASP A 175 25.88 -21.93 -19.39
C ASP A 175 25.40 -21.03 -18.24
N ALA A 176 24.71 -19.92 -18.53
CA ALA A 176 24.08 -19.07 -17.53
C ALA A 176 22.86 -19.76 -16.90
N VAL A 177 22.02 -20.42 -17.70
CA VAL A 177 20.89 -21.23 -17.24
C VAL A 177 21.36 -22.44 -16.45
N ASN A 178 22.41 -23.13 -16.89
CA ASN A 178 23.03 -24.22 -16.12
C ASN A 178 23.60 -23.70 -14.80
N ARG A 179 24.24 -22.52 -14.77
CA ARG A 179 24.71 -21.89 -13.51
C ARG A 179 23.56 -21.51 -12.58
N LEU A 180 22.45 -21.01 -13.12
CA LEU A 180 21.27 -20.63 -12.35
C LEU A 180 20.57 -21.88 -11.77
N ALA A 181 20.48 -22.95 -12.58
CA ALA A 181 20.03 -24.26 -12.12
C ALA A 181 20.98 -24.85 -11.05
N GLN A 182 22.29 -24.67 -11.20
CA GLN A 182 23.30 -25.09 -10.20
C GLN A 182 23.14 -24.31 -8.89
N GLN A 183 22.93 -23.00 -8.94
CA GLN A 183 22.72 -22.15 -7.77
C GLN A 183 21.40 -22.45 -7.04
N ILE A 184 20.34 -22.80 -7.77
CA ILE A 184 19.08 -23.29 -7.21
C ILE A 184 19.29 -24.68 -6.57
N THR A 185 20.15 -25.53 -7.17
CA THR A 185 20.52 -26.85 -6.64
C THR A 185 21.27 -26.76 -5.31
N ASP A 186 22.10 -25.72 -5.12
CA ASP A 186 22.89 -25.52 -3.90
C ASP A 186 22.03 -25.05 -2.70
N HIS A 187 20.83 -24.49 -2.93
CA HIS A 187 19.92 -24.01 -1.89
C HIS A 187 18.76 -24.98 -1.57
N ALA A 188 18.56 -26.04 -2.36
CA ALA A 188 17.51 -27.04 -2.12
C ALA A 188 17.90 -28.45 -2.64
N PRO A 189 18.81 -29.18 -1.96
CA PRO A 189 19.37 -30.44 -2.43
C PRO A 189 18.36 -31.61 -2.51
N ASP A 190 17.25 -31.53 -1.77
CA ASP A 190 16.23 -32.59 -1.69
C ASP A 190 15.05 -32.38 -2.66
N ASN A 191 15.13 -31.39 -3.55
CA ASN A 191 14.08 -31.18 -4.54
C ASN A 191 14.13 -32.30 -5.61
N ALA A 192 13.05 -33.07 -5.73
CA ALA A 192 12.88 -34.15 -6.72
C ALA A 192 13.20 -33.71 -8.17
N TRP A 193 13.14 -32.40 -8.44
CA TRP A 193 13.57 -31.78 -9.69
C TRP A 193 15.07 -31.96 -9.99
N VAL A 194 15.94 -31.72 -9.00
CA VAL A 194 17.41 -31.85 -9.17
C VAL A 194 17.77 -33.29 -9.52
N GLN A 195 17.08 -34.25 -8.89
CA GLN A 195 17.27 -35.67 -9.17
C GLN A 195 16.78 -36.04 -10.57
N THR A 196 15.62 -35.53 -10.99
CA THR A 196 15.05 -35.79 -12.31
C THR A 196 15.90 -35.18 -13.43
N ALA A 197 16.40 -33.94 -13.26
CA ALA A 197 17.27 -33.27 -14.21
C ALA A 197 18.62 -33.99 -14.36
N ARG A 198 19.24 -34.43 -13.24
CA ARG A 198 20.46 -35.24 -13.29
C ARG A 198 20.24 -36.59 -13.97
N LEU A 199 19.09 -37.23 -13.73
CA LEU A 199 18.74 -38.51 -14.36
C LEU A 199 18.55 -38.36 -15.87
N LEU A 200 17.81 -37.32 -16.30
CA LEU A 200 17.59 -37.01 -17.71
C LEU A 200 18.90 -36.62 -18.41
N GLN A 201 19.76 -35.84 -17.76
CA GLN A 201 21.07 -35.48 -18.32
C GLN A 201 21.99 -36.70 -18.45
N THR A 202 21.98 -37.59 -17.47
CA THR A 202 22.76 -38.84 -17.51
C THR A 202 22.24 -39.78 -18.59
N PHE A 203 20.92 -39.89 -18.71
CA PHE A 203 20.27 -40.65 -19.77
C PHE A 203 20.61 -40.09 -21.16
N ALA A 204 20.48 -38.78 -21.36
CA ALA A 204 20.78 -38.11 -22.63
C ALA A 204 22.25 -38.25 -23.06
N LYS A 205 23.20 -38.23 -22.10
CA LYS A 205 24.63 -38.47 -22.38
C LYS A 205 24.94 -39.90 -22.82
N GLY A 206 24.10 -40.87 -22.46
CA GLY A 206 24.26 -42.27 -22.83
C GLY A 206 23.66 -42.65 -24.20
N LEU A 207 22.92 -41.76 -24.85
CA LEU A 207 22.24 -42.04 -26.11
C LEU A 207 23.16 -41.78 -27.31
N ASN A 208 23.20 -42.73 -28.23
CA ASN A 208 23.87 -42.57 -29.52
C ASN A 208 23.04 -41.65 -30.46
N ALA A 209 23.64 -41.21 -31.57
CA ALA A 209 23.01 -40.25 -32.48
C ALA A 209 21.63 -40.70 -32.99
N GLY A 210 21.45 -41.98 -33.30
CA GLY A 210 20.15 -42.51 -33.75
C GLY A 210 19.10 -42.60 -32.64
N GLN A 211 19.53 -42.84 -31.40
CA GLN A 211 18.65 -42.86 -30.23
C GLN A 211 18.21 -41.45 -29.81
N ARG A 212 19.08 -40.45 -29.99
CA ARG A 212 18.72 -39.04 -29.78
C ARG A 212 17.64 -38.57 -30.75
N ALA A 213 17.80 -38.88 -32.04
CA ALA A 213 16.81 -38.56 -33.07
C ALA A 213 15.44 -39.20 -32.77
N ASN A 214 15.41 -40.48 -32.36
CA ASN A 214 14.17 -41.15 -31.98
C ASN A 214 13.50 -40.57 -30.72
N LEU A 215 14.31 -40.09 -29.77
CA LEU A 215 13.80 -39.45 -28.55
C LEU A 215 13.21 -38.08 -28.86
N VAL A 216 13.87 -37.30 -29.71
CA VAL A 216 13.38 -36.00 -30.19
C VAL A 216 12.07 -36.19 -30.95
N GLU A 217 11.98 -37.18 -31.84
CA GLU A 217 10.74 -37.46 -32.58
C GLU A 217 9.61 -37.94 -31.66
N SER A 218 9.92 -38.78 -30.67
CA SER A 218 8.93 -39.23 -29.68
C SER A 218 8.42 -38.07 -28.81
N LEU A 219 9.31 -37.15 -28.42
CA LEU A 219 8.93 -35.94 -27.69
C LEU A 219 8.12 -34.97 -28.55
N ALA A 220 8.51 -34.77 -29.80
CA ALA A 220 7.77 -33.95 -30.75
C ALA A 220 6.34 -34.50 -30.96
N GLN A 221 6.16 -35.82 -31.03
CA GLN A 221 4.84 -36.46 -31.11
C GLN A 221 4.01 -36.26 -29.84
N ILE A 222 4.62 -36.32 -28.66
CA ILE A 222 3.93 -36.05 -27.39
C ILE A 222 3.50 -34.58 -27.33
N VAL A 223 4.38 -33.64 -27.69
CA VAL A 223 4.10 -32.20 -27.69
C VAL A 223 3.02 -31.83 -28.71
N THR A 224 3.01 -32.47 -29.88
CA THR A 224 1.95 -32.32 -30.88
C THR A 224 0.58 -32.78 -30.35
N ARG A 225 0.55 -33.85 -29.54
CA ARG A 225 -0.69 -34.39 -28.95
C ARG A 225 -1.30 -33.49 -27.88
N TYR A 226 -0.50 -32.59 -27.27
CA TYR A 226 -0.95 -31.59 -26.31
C TYR A 226 -1.17 -30.20 -26.93
N ASP A 227 -1.45 -30.15 -28.25
CA ASP A 227 -1.89 -28.96 -28.98
C ASP A 227 -0.84 -27.82 -29.07
N GLN A 228 0.45 -28.18 -29.09
CA GLN A 228 1.58 -27.26 -29.29
C GLN A 228 2.40 -27.61 -30.55
N PRO A 229 1.84 -27.50 -31.76
CA PRO A 229 2.47 -27.96 -33.00
C PRO A 229 3.74 -27.17 -33.38
N LEU A 230 3.80 -25.88 -33.05
CA LEU A 230 4.96 -25.03 -33.36
C LEU A 230 6.22 -25.45 -32.59
N MET A 231 6.07 -25.87 -31.32
CA MET A 231 7.19 -26.39 -30.52
C MET A 231 7.69 -27.76 -31.02
N ALA A 232 6.82 -28.56 -31.63
CA ALA A 232 7.21 -29.83 -32.24
C ALA A 232 8.01 -29.64 -33.53
N GLU A 233 7.76 -28.57 -34.28
CA GLU A 233 8.56 -28.19 -35.45
C GLU A 233 9.94 -27.67 -35.03
N ASP A 234 10.00 -26.83 -34.00
CA ASP A 234 11.27 -26.33 -33.44
C ASP A 234 12.15 -27.47 -32.89
N LEU A 235 11.56 -28.43 -32.18
CA LEU A 235 12.28 -29.62 -31.68
C LEU A 235 12.90 -30.45 -32.82
N ARG A 236 12.22 -30.59 -33.95
CA ARG A 236 12.73 -31.30 -35.14
C ARG A 236 13.80 -30.50 -35.89
N ALA A 237 13.69 -29.17 -35.89
CA ALA A 237 14.67 -28.28 -36.52
C ALA A 237 16.05 -28.33 -35.82
N ILE A 238 16.06 -28.56 -34.50
CA ILE A 238 17.30 -28.67 -33.71
C ILE A 238 18.07 -29.97 -34.05
N ASP A 239 17.38 -31.08 -34.31
CA ASP A 239 18.01 -32.37 -34.66
C ASP A 239 18.48 -32.44 -36.13
N THR A 240 17.86 -31.65 -37.01
CA THR A 240 18.20 -31.58 -38.44
C THR A 240 19.31 -30.57 -38.77
N SER A 241 19.89 -29.89 -37.78
CA SER A 241 21.10 -29.08 -37.99
C SER A 241 22.36 -29.95 -37.90
N PRO A 242 22.96 -30.40 -39.02
CA PRO A 242 24.29 -30.97 -38.97
C PRO A 242 25.25 -29.88 -38.52
N VAL A 243 25.83 -30.06 -37.34
CA VAL A 243 27.09 -29.42 -37.00
C VAL A 243 28.07 -29.78 -38.12
N SER A 244 28.39 -28.83 -39.01
CA SER A 244 29.52 -28.90 -39.93
C SER A 244 30.81 -28.92 -39.10
N LEU A 245 31.15 -30.10 -38.60
CA LEU A 245 32.46 -30.45 -38.06
C LEU A 245 33.32 -30.96 -39.22
N ASN A 246 34.08 -30.06 -39.83
CA ASN A 246 35.34 -30.28 -40.55
C ASN A 246 35.89 -28.86 -40.85
N GLY A 247 37.05 -28.42 -40.40
CA GLY A 247 38.29 -29.14 -40.15
C GLY A 247 39.38 -28.45 -40.97
N HIS A 248 40.22 -27.66 -40.29
CA HIS A 248 41.53 -27.12 -40.65
C HIS A 248 42.04 -27.17 -42.10
N VAL A 249 42.51 -26.02 -42.58
CA VAL A 249 43.85 -25.93 -43.20
C VAL A 249 44.66 -24.88 -42.46
N ALA A 250 45.71 -25.35 -41.79
CA ALA A 250 46.81 -24.54 -41.28
C ALA A 250 47.81 -24.28 -42.42
N HIS A 251 48.25 -23.04 -42.59
CA HIS A 251 49.57 -22.77 -43.14
C HIS A 251 50.19 -21.57 -42.41
N GLY A 252 51.33 -21.85 -41.75
CA GLY A 252 52.05 -20.93 -40.89
C GLY A 252 52.88 -19.88 -41.64
N PRO A 253 53.59 -19.01 -40.89
CA PRO A 253 54.42 -17.94 -41.44
C PRO A 253 55.80 -18.47 -41.90
N PRO A 254 56.54 -17.76 -42.76
CA PRO A 254 57.61 -16.89 -42.22
C PRO A 254 57.93 -15.60 -43.02
N GLU A 255 58.45 -14.63 -42.25
CA GLU A 255 59.50 -13.63 -42.48
C GLU A 255 59.84 -12.98 -43.86
N SER A 256 60.08 -11.67 -43.73
CA SER A 256 61.17 -10.84 -44.30
C SER A 256 61.07 -10.27 -45.72
N GLY A 257 61.16 -8.92 -45.80
CA GLY A 257 60.97 -8.02 -46.96
C GLY A 257 62.03 -8.08 -48.08
N PRO A 258 62.41 -6.96 -48.77
CA PRO A 258 62.03 -5.56 -48.60
C PRO A 258 61.71 -4.86 -49.97
N PRO A 259 61.98 -3.55 -50.22
CA PRO A 259 60.98 -2.59 -50.72
C PRO A 259 61.22 -2.17 -52.19
N GLY A 260 60.26 -1.47 -52.80
CA GLY A 260 60.54 -0.90 -54.12
C GLY A 260 59.41 -0.13 -54.77
N ARG A 261 59.31 1.15 -54.38
CA ARG A 261 58.78 2.31 -55.11
C ARG A 261 57.31 2.32 -55.56
#